data_AF-A0A0V0GF07-F1
#
_entry.id   AF-A0A0V0GF07-F1
#
_cell.length_a   1.000
_cell.length_b   1.000
_cell.length_c   1.000
_cell.angle_alpha   90.00
_cell.angle_beta   90.00
_cell.angle_gamma   90.00
#
_symmetry.space_group_name_H-M   'P 1'
#
loop_
_entity.id
_entity.type
_entity.pdbx_description
1 polymer ?
#
loop_
_entity_poly.entity_id
_entity_poly.type
_entity_poly.pdbx_seq_one_letter_code
_entity_poly.pdbx_strand_id
1 'polypeptide(L)'
;MDNEFLARRKKLPRAQTEREILRMLDHPFLPTLYAQFTSDNLSCLVMEFCPGGDLHVLRQKQPCRNFPEPAARFYVAEVLLALEYL
;
A
#
# COMPACT_ATOMS: atom_id res chain seq x y z
N MET A 1 13.26 -2.22 4.30
CA MET A 1 13.55 -0.95 4.97
C MET A 1 14.78 -1.11 5.85
N ASP A 2 15.75 -0.20 5.75
CA ASP A 2 16.95 -0.23 6.59
C ASP A 2 16.62 0.12 8.05
N ASN A 3 16.97 -0.77 8.98
CA ASN A 3 16.62 -0.64 10.39
C ASN A 3 17.35 0.52 11.08
N GLU A 4 18.61 0.80 10.72
CA GLU A 4 19.35 1.95 11.23
C GLU A 4 18.76 3.26 10.72
N PHE A 5 18.36 3.30 9.45
CA PHE A 5 17.66 4.45 8.89
C PHE A 5 16.33 4.70 9.61
N LEU A 6 15.55 3.64 9.87
CA LEU A 6 14.31 3.74 10.62
C LEU A 6 14.55 4.23 12.05
N ALA A 7 15.57 3.71 12.73
CA ALA A 7 15.93 4.12 14.09
C ALA A 7 16.33 5.59 14.14
N ARG A 8 17.26 6.00 13.26
CA ARG A 8 17.77 7.39 13.18
C ARG A 8 16.65 8.40 12.90
N ARG A 9 15.65 8.02 12.09
CA ARG A 9 14.49 8.87 11.76
C ARG A 9 13.32 8.71 12.73
N LYS A 10 13.45 7.92 13.80
CA LYS A 10 12.37 7.57 14.75
C LYS A 10 11.12 7.00 14.07
N LYS A 11 11.32 6.24 12.98
CA LYS A 11 10.25 5.60 12.18
C LYS A 11 9.99 4.14 12.57
N LEU A 12 10.77 3.57 13.49
CA LEU A 12 10.57 2.19 13.98
C LEU A 12 9.15 1.92 14.48
N PRO A 13 8.54 2.77 15.35
CA PRO A 13 7.19 2.51 15.82
C PRO A 13 6.17 2.48 14.68
N ARG A 14 6.30 3.41 13.72
CA ARG A 14 5.42 3.48 12.55
C ARG A 14 5.52 2.23 11.66
N ALA A 15 6.75 1.75 11.41
CA ALA A 15 6.96 0.53 10.64
C ALA A 15 6.40 -0.72 11.36
N GLN A 16 6.47 -0.73 12.69
CA GLN A 16 5.87 -1.80 13.49
C GLN A 16 4.33 -1.75 13.43
N THR A 17 3.72 -0.58 13.60
CA THR A 17 2.27 -0.40 13.47
C THR A 17 1.77 -0.78 12.08
N GLU A 18 2.47 -0.37 11.02
CA GLU A 18 2.15 -0.76 9.63
C GLU A 18 2.10 -2.28 9.46
N ARG A 19 3.11 -2.97 9.99
CA ARG A 19 3.19 -4.44 9.95
C ARG A 19 2.06 -5.10 10.74
N GLU A 20 1.69 -4.56 11.89
CA GLU A 20 0.59 -5.08 12.70
C GLU A 20 -0.76 -4.90 12.00
N ILE A 21 -1.00 -3.73 11.41
CA ILE A 21 -2.19 -3.46 10.60
C ILE A 21 -2.26 -4.44 9.42
N LEU A 22 -1.20 -4.54 8.61
CA LEU A 22 -1.16 -5.41 7.42
C LEU A 22 -1.41 -6.89 7.72
N ARG A 23 -1.15 -7.36 8.95
CA ARG A 23 -1.45 -8.73 9.38
C ARG A 23 -2.93 -8.96 9.70
N MET A 24 -3.66 -7.89 10.00
CA MET A 24 -5.07 -7.95 10.39
C MET A 24 -6.01 -7.68 9.22
N LEU A 25 -5.50 -7.12 8.12
CA LEU A 25 -6.31 -6.83 6.93
C LEU A 25 -6.71 -8.11 6.21
N ASP A 26 -7.99 -8.25 5.95
CA ASP A 26 -8.59 -9.29 5.12
C ASP A 26 -9.72 -8.66 4.30
N HIS A 27 -9.36 -8.06 3.16
CA HIS A 27 -10.31 -7.35 2.31
C HIS A 27 -9.83 -7.32 0.84
N PRO A 28 -10.71 -7.55 -0.16
CA PRO A 28 -10.32 -7.68 -1.57
C PRO A 28 -9.73 -6.39 -2.18
N PHE A 29 -9.94 -5.24 -1.57
CA PHE A 29 -9.42 -3.94 -2.03
C PHE A 29 -8.27 -3.41 -1.17
N LEU A 30 -7.70 -4.24 -0.29
CA LEU A 30 -6.51 -3.93 0.49
C LEU A 30 -5.40 -4.94 0.20
N PRO A 31 -4.13 -4.52 0.21
CA PRO A 31 -3.02 -5.41 -0.12
C PRO A 31 -2.86 -6.51 0.93
N THR A 32 -2.75 -7.75 0.47
CA THR A 32 -2.50 -8.91 1.33
C THR A 32 -1.01 -9.01 1.67
N LEU A 33 -0.69 -9.24 2.94
CA LEU A 33 0.66 -9.57 3.42
C LEU A 33 0.88 -11.09 3.38
N TYR A 34 1.76 -11.56 2.50
CA TYR A 34 2.09 -12.98 2.38
C TYR A 34 3.16 -13.45 3.38
N ALA A 35 4.18 -12.62 3.59
CA ALA A 35 5.28 -12.95 4.49
C ALA A 35 5.98 -11.69 5.00
N GLN A 36 6.70 -11.85 6.09
CA GLN A 36 7.60 -10.83 6.62
C GLN A 36 8.87 -11.48 7.14
N PHE A 37 9.99 -10.81 6.95
CA PHE A 37 11.28 -11.30 7.45
C PHE A 37 12.25 -10.14 7.64
N THR A 38 13.35 -10.41 8.31
CA THR A 38 14.47 -9.48 8.44
C THR A 38 15.70 -10.20 7.93
N SER A 39 16.44 -9.56 7.03
CA SER A 39 17.71 -10.05 6.53
C SER A 39 18.75 -8.97 6.75
N ASP A 40 19.83 -9.31 7.44
CA ASP A 40 20.88 -8.36 7.85
C ASP A 40 20.27 -7.12 8.55
N ASN A 41 20.39 -5.95 7.93
CA ASN A 41 19.86 -4.69 8.42
C ASN A 41 18.55 -4.26 7.73
N LEU A 42 17.90 -5.15 6.99
CA LEU A 42 16.69 -4.86 6.21
C LEU A 42 15.47 -5.59 6.76
N SER A 43 14.44 -4.82 7.14
CA SER A 43 13.09 -5.34 7.40
C SER A 43 12.29 -5.40 6.09
N CYS A 44 11.78 -6.58 5.74
CA CYS A 44 11.12 -6.87 4.46
C CYS A 44 9.67 -7.32 4.66
N LEU A 45 8.78 -6.80 3.83
CA LEU A 45 7.37 -7.17 3.75
C LEU A 45 7.11 -7.72 2.34
N VAL A 46 6.55 -8.91 2.25
CA VAL A 46 6.15 -9.55 0.99
C VAL A 46 4.65 -9.40 0.85
N MET A 47 4.21 -8.65 -0.15
CA MET A 47 2.81 -8.29 -0.35
C MET A 47 2.39 -8.58 -1.79
N GLU A 48 1.09 -8.45 -2.05
CA GLU A 48 0.54 -8.47 -3.40
C GLU A 48 1.25 -7.51 -4.36
N PHE A 49 1.55 -8.01 -5.56
CA PHE A 49 2.17 -7.23 -6.62
C PHE A 49 1.12 -6.60 -7.52
N CYS A 50 1.10 -5.27 -7.58
CA CYS A 50 0.19 -4.51 -8.45
C CYS A 50 0.91 -4.06 -9.73
N PRO A 51 0.78 -4.78 -10.86
CA PRO A 51 1.51 -4.47 -12.10
C PRO A 51 1.13 -3.11 -12.72
N GLY A 52 -0.03 -2.57 -12.37
CA GLY A 52 -0.50 -1.26 -12.83
C GLY A 52 0.22 -0.05 -12.21
N GLY A 53 1.00 -0.27 -11.15
CA GLY A 53 1.59 0.80 -10.34
C GLY A 53 0.53 1.56 -9.53
N ASP A 54 0.88 2.76 -9.08
CA ASP A 54 -0.03 3.61 -8.31
C ASP A 54 -0.99 4.43 -9.20
N LEU A 55 -2.12 4.84 -8.61
CA LEU A 55 -3.15 5.64 -9.29
C LEU A 55 -2.62 7.00 -9.76
N HIS A 56 -1.63 7.58 -9.09
CA HIS A 56 -1.07 8.86 -9.51
C HIS A 56 -0.35 8.72 -10.85
N VAL A 57 0.54 7.73 -10.97
CA VAL A 57 1.25 7.40 -12.21
C VAL A 57 0.25 7.04 -13.30
N LEU A 58 -0.77 6.24 -13.00
CA LEU A 58 -1.79 5.87 -13.97
C LEU A 58 -2.58 7.08 -14.48
N ARG A 59 -2.93 8.02 -13.60
CA ARG A 59 -3.60 9.28 -13.94
C ARG A 59 -2.73 10.17 -14.83
N GLN A 60 -1.43 10.27 -14.54
CA GLN A 60 -0.51 11.09 -15.34
C GLN A 60 -0.37 10.60 -16.79
N LYS A 61 -0.62 9.31 -17.03
CA LYS A 61 -0.62 8.70 -18.37
C LYS A 61 -1.91 8.96 -19.16
N GLN A 62 -2.98 9.45 -18.52
CA GLN A 62 -4.24 9.73 -19.18
C GLN A 62 -4.19 11.05 -19.97
N PRO A 63 -4.98 11.18 -21.05
CA PRO A 63 -5.25 12.47 -21.67
C PRO A 63 -5.73 13.48 -20.63
N CYS A 64 -5.26 14.72 -20.70
CA CYS A 64 -5.60 15.79 -19.74
C CYS A 64 -5.28 15.50 -18.26
N ARG A 65 -4.53 14.42 -17.94
CA ARG A 65 -4.16 14.00 -16.58
C ARG A 65 -5.37 13.79 -15.66
N ASN A 66 -6.48 13.32 -16.21
CA ASN A 66 -7.69 12.98 -15.47
C ASN A 66 -8.22 11.61 -15.91
N PHE A 67 -9.04 10.99 -15.06
CA PHE A 67 -9.73 9.76 -15.43
C PHE A 67 -11.08 10.10 -16.06
N PRO A 68 -11.51 9.33 -17.07
CA PRO A 68 -12.90 9.40 -17.52
C PRO A 68 -13.82 8.96 -16.37
N GLU A 69 -15.03 9.52 -16.33
CA GLU A 69 -15.98 9.30 -15.23
C GLU A 69 -16.20 7.81 -14.88
N PRO A 70 -16.36 6.87 -15.84
CA PRO A 70 -16.53 5.46 -15.51
C PRO A 70 -15.34 4.86 -14.74
N ALA A 71 -14.12 5.24 -15.10
CA ALA A 71 -12.92 4.75 -14.42
C ALA A 71 -12.75 5.40 -13.04
N ALA A 72 -13.05 6.70 -12.92
CA ALA A 72 -13.06 7.39 -11.63
C ALA A 72 -14.05 6.74 -10.67
N ARG A 73 -15.28 6.46 -11.12
CA ARG A 73 -16.31 5.78 -10.34
C ARG A 73 -15.87 4.38 -9.89
N PHE A 74 -15.20 3.62 -10.75
CA PHE A 74 -14.69 2.30 -10.42
C PHE A 74 -13.67 2.37 -9.27
N TYR A 75 -12.59 3.15 -9.43
CA TYR A 75 -11.55 3.24 -8.39
C TYR A 75 -12.06 3.84 -7.08
N VAL A 76 -12.95 4.84 -7.16
CA VAL A 76 -13.54 5.44 -5.95
C VAL A 76 -14.43 4.44 -5.22
N ALA A 77 -15.17 3.59 -5.93
CA ALA A 77 -15.98 2.54 -5.29
C ALA A 77 -15.10 1.52 -4.54
N GLU A 78 -13.99 1.07 -5.13
CA GLU A 78 -13.05 0.15 -4.47
C GLU A 78 -12.42 0.80 -3.22
N VAL A 79 -11.99 2.06 -3.32
CA VAL A 79 -11.44 2.82 -2.18
C VAL A 79 -12.49 3.02 -1.09
N LEU A 80 -13.73 3.33 -1.46
CA LEU A 80 -14.82 3.50 -0.50
C LEU A 80 -15.06 2.22 0.30
N LEU A 81 -15.15 1.08 -0.37
CA LEU A 81 -15.32 -0.23 0.27
C LEU A 81 -14.14 -0.58 1.16
N ALA A 82 -12.91 -0.28 0.72
CA ALA A 82 -11.72 -0.48 1.54
C ALA A 82 -11.73 0.39 2.82
N LEU A 83 -12.24 1.62 2.74
CA LEU A 83 -12.36 2.52 3.89
C LEU A 83 -13.49 2.13 4.83
N GLU A 84 -14.61 1.60 4.31
CA GLU A 84 -15.72 1.09 5.12
C GLU A 84 -15.31 -0.11 5.98
N TYR A 85 -14.36 -0.90 5.49
CA TYR A 85 -13.79 -2.03 6.22
C TYR A 85 -12.90 -1.62 7.42
N LEU A 86 -12.27 -0.44 7.37
CA LEU A 86 -11.29 0.03 8.37
C LEU A 86 -11.94 0.73 9.56
#